data_AF-A0A8T2C4B3-F1
#
_entry.id   AF-A0A8T2C4B3-F1
#
_cell.length_a   1.000
_cell.length_b   1.000
_cell.length_c   1.000
_cell.angle_alpha   90.00
_cell.angle_beta   90.00
_cell.angle_gamma   90.00
#
_symmetry.space_group_name_H-M   'P 1'
#
loop_
_entity.id
_entity.type
_entity.pdbx_description
1 polymer ?
#
loop_
_entity_poly.entity_id
_entity_poly.type
_entity_poly.pdbx_seq_one_letter_code
_entity_poly.pdbx_strand_id
1 'polypeptide(L)'
;MDLRRRPPKPPVNNTSDGSFRSYQTRTSDDDHRRRTTTIAPPPKASDALPLPLYLTNAVFFTLFFSVAYYLLHRWRDKIRYNTPLHVVTITELGAIIALIASFIYLLGFFGIDFVQSFISRASGDAWDLADTIDEDDHRLVTCSPPTPIVSVAKLPNPEPIVTESLPEEDEEIVKSVIDGVIPSYSLESRLGDCKRAATIRREALQRVTGRSMEGLPLDGFDYESILGQCCEMPVGYIQIPVGIAGPLLLDGYEYSVPMATTEGCLVASTNRGCKAMYISGGATSTVLKDGMTRAPVVRFASARRASELKFFLENPENFDTLTVVFNRSSRFARLQSVKCTIAGKNAYVRFCCSTGDAMGMNMVSKGVQNVLEYLTDDFPDMDVIGISGNFCSDKKPAAVNWIEGRGKSVVCEAVIRGEIVNKVLKTSVAALVELNMLKNLAGSAVAGSLGGFNAHASNIVSAVFIATGQDPAQNVESSQCITMMEAINDGKDIHISVTMPSIEVGTVGGGTQLASQSACLNLLGVKGASKESPGMNSRRLATIVAGAVLAGELSLMSAIAAGQLVRSHMKYNRSSRDISGATTTTTT
;
A
#
# COMPACT_ATOMS: atom_id res chain seq x y z
N MET A 1 -32.22 62.94 32.87
CA MET A 1 -31.82 63.19 34.27
C MET A 1 -30.41 62.69 34.44
N ASP A 2 -29.47 63.63 34.56
CA ASP A 2 -28.41 63.73 35.57
C ASP A 2 -27.60 62.48 35.98
N LEU A 3 -26.30 62.52 36.30
CA LEU A 3 -25.17 63.46 36.18
C LEU A 3 -24.02 62.71 36.92
N ARG A 4 -22.77 62.82 36.43
CA ARG A 4 -21.51 62.92 37.21
C ARG A 4 -21.04 61.68 38.02
N ARG A 5 -19.75 61.32 38.10
CA ARG A 5 -18.53 62.13 38.29
C ARG A 5 -17.26 61.28 37.97
N ARG A 6 -16.28 61.89 37.31
CA ARG A 6 -14.83 61.59 37.43
C ARG A 6 -14.16 62.68 38.29
N PRO A 7 -12.98 62.43 38.85
CA PRO A 7 -11.88 63.41 38.81
C PRO A 7 -10.49 62.73 38.59
N PRO A 8 -9.34 63.44 38.63
CA PRO A 8 -8.87 64.45 37.67
C PRO A 8 -7.46 64.16 37.09
N LYS A 9 -7.07 64.86 36.01
CA LYS A 9 -5.67 65.09 35.57
C LYS A 9 -5.23 66.49 36.00
N PRO A 10 -3.92 66.74 36.21
CA PRO A 10 -3.21 67.75 35.38
C PRO A 10 -1.69 67.43 35.19
N PRO A 11 -0.85 68.27 34.55
CA PRO A 11 -1.10 69.38 33.63
C PRO A 11 -0.34 69.28 32.27
N VAL A 12 -0.65 70.25 31.41
CA VAL A 12 -0.12 70.57 30.08
C VAL A 12 1.00 71.61 30.18
N ASN A 13 1.89 71.68 29.18
CA ASN A 13 2.50 72.94 28.75
C ASN A 13 2.77 72.94 27.22
N ASN A 14 2.00 73.77 26.48
CA ASN A 14 2.40 74.90 25.62
C ASN A 14 3.78 74.85 24.92
N THR A 15 4.00 75.27 23.67
CA THR A 15 3.34 76.30 22.84
C THR A 15 3.91 76.25 21.40
N SER A 16 3.12 76.78 20.46
CA SER A 16 3.41 77.21 19.08
C SER A 16 4.52 78.27 18.97
N ASP A 17 5.25 78.35 17.84
CA ASP A 17 4.98 79.26 16.69
C ASP A 17 6.22 79.45 15.77
N GLY A 18 5.98 79.79 14.48
CA GLY A 18 6.86 80.73 13.75
C GLY A 18 7.79 80.26 12.61
N SER A 19 7.27 80.30 11.38
CA SER A 19 7.80 81.06 10.21
C SER A 19 9.07 80.65 9.38
N PHE A 20 8.81 80.49 8.06
CA PHE A 20 9.45 81.11 6.88
C PHE A 20 10.85 80.69 6.32
N ARG A 21 10.78 80.15 5.08
CA ARG A 21 11.51 80.47 3.82
C ARG A 21 13.06 80.34 3.70
N SER A 22 13.42 79.44 2.79
CA SER A 22 14.13 79.69 1.50
C SER A 22 15.66 79.60 1.37
N TYR A 23 16.03 79.11 0.17
CA TYR A 23 17.28 79.22 -0.60
C TYR A 23 18.44 78.21 -0.42
N GLN A 24 18.50 77.31 -1.42
CA GLN A 24 19.66 76.83 -2.20
C GLN A 24 20.87 77.80 -2.20
N THR A 25 22.16 77.45 -2.31
CA THR A 25 22.85 76.40 -3.10
C THR A 25 24.37 76.40 -2.81
N ARG A 26 25.07 75.28 -3.11
CA ARG A 26 26.51 75.10 -3.51
C ARG A 26 27.58 75.28 -2.41
N THR A 27 28.67 74.52 -2.29
CA THR A 27 29.41 73.54 -3.15
C THR A 27 30.47 72.79 -2.31
N SER A 28 30.93 71.65 -2.85
CA SER A 28 32.24 70.96 -2.71
C SER A 28 32.61 70.20 -1.42
N ASP A 29 32.61 68.88 -1.58
CA ASP A 29 33.66 67.87 -1.36
C ASP A 29 34.20 67.47 0.04
N ASP A 30 34.38 66.15 0.11
CA ASP A 30 35.21 65.31 0.96
C ASP A 30 34.82 64.93 2.41
N ASP A 31 34.32 63.70 2.47
CA ASP A 31 34.92 62.52 3.12
C ASP A 31 34.91 62.35 4.66
N HIS A 32 34.65 61.09 5.01
CA HIS A 32 34.90 60.36 6.26
C HIS A 32 33.91 60.39 7.45
N ARG A 33 33.50 59.14 7.76
CA ARG A 33 33.09 58.53 9.05
C ARG A 33 31.64 58.74 9.53
N ARG A 34 30.80 57.72 9.26
CA ARG A 34 29.67 57.35 10.14
C ARG A 34 29.89 55.97 10.75
N ARG A 35 29.91 55.96 12.08
CA ARG A 35 29.87 54.80 12.98
C ARG A 35 28.60 53.98 12.72
N THR A 36 28.77 52.69 12.48
CA THR A 36 27.72 51.67 12.57
C THR A 36 27.93 50.90 13.87
N THR A 37 26.97 50.97 14.78
CA THR A 37 26.85 50.12 15.97
C THR A 37 26.58 48.68 15.50
N THR A 38 27.56 47.80 15.70
CA THR A 38 27.47 46.35 15.48
C THR A 38 26.67 45.70 16.60
N ILE A 39 25.53 45.10 16.27
CA ILE A 39 24.83 44.11 17.12
C ILE A 39 25.60 42.79 16.97
N ALA A 40 26.09 42.23 18.06
CA ALA A 40 26.78 40.94 18.07
C ALA A 40 25.78 39.78 17.79
N PRO A 41 26.18 38.73 17.05
CA PRO A 41 25.32 37.57 16.80
C PRO A 41 25.08 36.78 18.09
N PRO A 42 23.93 36.08 18.20
CA PRO A 42 23.62 35.24 19.36
C PRO A 42 24.64 34.09 19.49
N PRO A 43 24.95 33.64 20.72
CA PRO A 43 25.95 32.60 20.96
C PRO A 43 25.56 31.29 20.27
N LYS A 44 26.52 30.65 19.61
CA LYS A 44 26.33 29.36 18.95
C LYS A 44 26.67 28.25 19.93
N ALA A 45 26.03 27.07 19.80
CA ALA A 45 26.37 25.89 20.61
C ALA A 45 27.84 25.45 20.45
N SER A 46 28.51 25.88 19.37
CA SER A 46 29.95 25.73 19.14
C SER A 46 30.83 26.47 20.15
N ASP A 47 30.30 27.48 20.84
CA ASP A 47 31.06 28.34 21.76
C ASP A 47 31.28 27.67 23.14
N ALA A 48 30.66 26.50 23.37
CA ALA A 48 30.77 25.71 24.59
C ALA A 48 31.87 24.64 24.55
N LEU A 49 32.54 24.43 23.40
CA LEU A 49 33.56 23.39 23.23
C LEU A 49 34.97 24.00 23.13
N PRO A 50 35.99 23.38 23.75
CA PRO A 50 37.36 23.89 23.75
C PRO A 50 38.10 23.70 22.41
N LEU A 51 37.52 22.96 21.46
CA LEU A 51 38.08 22.64 20.15
C LEU A 51 37.05 22.91 19.03
N PRO A 52 37.50 23.17 17.78
CA PRO A 52 36.61 23.30 16.64
C PRO A 52 35.66 22.09 16.50
N LEU A 53 34.39 22.35 16.15
CA LEU A 53 33.35 21.32 16.12
C LEU A 53 33.69 20.14 15.20
N TYR A 54 34.26 20.41 14.03
CA TYR A 54 34.67 19.36 13.08
C TYR A 54 35.75 18.43 13.65
N LEU A 55 36.69 18.99 14.44
CA LEU A 55 37.77 18.22 15.05
C LEU A 55 37.22 17.37 16.20
N THR A 56 36.33 17.95 17.01
CA THR A 56 35.66 17.26 18.11
C THR A 56 34.77 16.12 17.58
N ASN A 57 34.01 16.37 16.51
CA ASN A 57 33.23 15.36 15.80
C ASN A 57 34.11 14.23 15.24
N ALA A 58 35.24 14.55 14.60
CA ALA A 58 36.17 13.54 14.09
C ALA A 58 36.73 12.64 15.21
N VAL A 59 37.06 13.23 16.37
CA VAL A 59 37.54 12.48 17.55
C VAL A 59 36.46 11.55 18.09
N PHE A 60 35.24 12.05 18.34
CA PHE A 60 34.17 11.23 18.91
C PHE A 60 33.63 10.18 17.94
N PHE A 61 33.62 10.47 16.63
CA PHE A 61 33.27 9.50 15.60
C PHE A 61 34.32 8.37 15.56
N THR A 62 35.61 8.71 15.54
CA THR A 62 36.69 7.72 15.54
C THR A 62 36.68 6.90 16.83
N LEU A 63 36.45 7.53 17.98
CA LEU A 63 36.32 6.88 19.28
C LEU A 63 35.14 5.90 19.30
N PHE A 64 33.96 6.32 18.82
CA PHE A 64 32.76 5.48 18.77
C PHE A 64 33.00 4.20 17.97
N PHE A 65 33.50 4.31 16.74
CA PHE A 65 33.71 3.14 15.89
C PHE A 65 34.85 2.25 16.38
N SER A 66 35.93 2.82 16.91
CA SER A 66 37.06 2.04 17.44
C SER A 66 36.68 1.25 18.69
N VAL A 67 35.90 1.86 19.58
CA VAL A 67 35.43 1.23 20.82
C VAL A 67 34.32 0.22 20.54
N ALA A 68 33.39 0.51 19.63
CA ALA A 68 32.39 -0.45 19.17
C ALA A 68 33.05 -1.68 18.54
N TYR A 69 34.05 -1.48 17.68
CA TYR A 69 34.81 -2.58 17.08
C TYR A 69 35.54 -3.43 18.12
N TYR A 70 36.18 -2.79 19.11
CA TYR A 70 36.82 -3.48 20.23
C TYR A 70 35.84 -4.35 21.03
N LEU A 71 34.66 -3.80 21.39
CA LEU A 71 33.63 -4.52 22.15
C LEU A 71 33.05 -5.69 21.36
N LEU A 72 32.78 -5.51 20.06
CA LEU A 72 32.31 -6.58 19.18
C LEU A 72 33.34 -7.72 19.08
N HIS A 73 34.63 -7.40 18.99
CA HIS A 73 35.68 -8.42 18.97
C HIS A 73 35.76 -9.18 20.30
N ARG A 74 35.68 -8.47 21.43
CA ARG A 74 35.70 -9.09 22.77
C ARG A 74 34.48 -9.96 23.04
N TRP A 75 33.29 -9.52 22.64
CA TRP A 75 32.07 -10.33 22.77
C TRP A 75 32.11 -11.56 21.86
N ARG A 76 32.65 -11.43 20.64
CA ARG A 76 32.91 -12.58 19.77
C ARG A 76 33.85 -13.60 20.42
N ASP A 77 34.92 -13.14 21.06
CA ASP A 77 35.87 -14.02 21.75
C ASP A 77 35.20 -14.70 22.96
N LYS A 78 34.40 -13.97 23.75
CA LYS A 78 33.63 -14.57 24.86
C LYS A 78 32.64 -15.63 24.41
N ILE A 79 31.94 -15.41 23.31
CA ILE A 79 31.04 -16.39 22.69
C ILE A 79 31.83 -17.63 22.26
N ARG A 80 33.03 -17.46 21.69
CA ARG A 80 33.88 -18.57 21.24
C ARG A 80 34.43 -19.41 22.41
N TYR A 81 34.65 -18.81 23.58
CA TYR A 81 35.20 -19.47 24.77
C TYR A 81 34.17 -19.71 25.89
N ASN A 82 32.86 -19.69 25.59
CA ASN A 82 31.76 -19.90 26.55
C ASN A 82 31.87 -19.05 27.84
N THR A 83 32.44 -17.85 27.74
CA THR A 83 32.51 -16.93 28.87
C THR A 83 31.22 -16.11 28.93
N PRO A 84 30.53 -16.04 30.08
CA PRO A 84 29.28 -15.28 30.17
C PRO A 84 29.48 -13.80 29.84
N LEU A 85 28.63 -13.25 28.97
CA LEU A 85 28.73 -11.86 28.47
C LEU A 85 28.59 -10.80 29.58
N HIS A 86 27.92 -11.13 30.68
CA HIS A 86 27.75 -10.24 31.83
C HIS A 86 29.01 -10.10 32.70
N VAL A 87 30.03 -10.93 32.50
CA VAL A 87 31.32 -10.83 33.20
C VAL A 87 32.18 -9.82 32.45
N VAL A 88 32.18 -8.56 32.88
CA VAL A 88 32.85 -7.44 32.19
C VAL A 88 34.22 -7.16 32.82
N THR A 89 35.28 -7.09 32.01
CA THR A 89 36.62 -6.68 32.49
C THR A 89 36.70 -5.17 32.68
N ILE A 90 37.68 -4.68 33.43
CA ILE A 90 37.90 -3.23 33.61
C ILE A 90 38.09 -2.50 32.27
N THR A 91 38.73 -3.15 31.29
CA THR A 91 38.94 -2.58 29.95
C THR A 91 37.66 -2.54 29.12
N GLU A 92 36.78 -3.53 29.25
CA GLU A 92 35.46 -3.54 28.62
C GLU A 92 34.50 -2.55 29.27
N LEU A 93 34.57 -2.38 30.60
CA LEU A 93 33.79 -1.38 31.31
C LEU A 93 34.19 0.04 30.87
N GLY A 94 35.49 0.31 30.75
CA GLY A 94 36.00 1.58 30.20
C GLY A 94 35.56 1.81 28.76
N ALA A 95 35.56 0.77 27.93
CA ALA A 95 35.06 0.81 26.56
C ALA A 95 33.54 1.08 26.51
N ILE A 96 32.73 0.45 27.35
CA ILE A 96 31.27 0.71 27.40
C ILE A 96 31.00 2.16 27.80
N ILE A 97 31.71 2.68 28.80
CA ILE A 97 31.57 4.09 29.22
C ILE A 97 31.96 5.03 28.08
N ALA A 98 33.08 4.77 27.39
CA ALA A 98 33.51 5.58 26.24
C ALA A 98 32.54 5.51 25.05
N LEU A 99 31.92 4.35 24.82
CA LEU A 99 30.89 4.17 23.79
C LEU A 99 29.64 4.98 24.11
N ILE A 100 29.16 4.94 25.36
CA ILE A 100 28.00 5.71 25.80
C ILE A 100 28.29 7.21 25.73
N ALA A 101 29.45 7.65 26.21
CA ALA A 101 29.84 9.05 26.16
C ALA A 101 29.96 9.59 24.72
N SER A 102 30.57 8.80 23.82
CA SER A 102 30.66 9.17 22.39
C SER A 102 29.31 9.13 21.68
N PHE A 103 28.43 8.19 22.04
CA PHE A 103 27.08 8.13 21.50
C PHE A 103 26.22 9.33 21.94
N ILE A 104 26.26 9.70 23.22
CA ILE A 104 25.55 10.89 23.74
C ILE A 104 26.07 12.16 23.06
N TYR A 105 27.39 12.27 22.87
CA TYR A 105 27.99 13.39 22.15
C TYR A 105 27.50 13.46 20.69
N LEU A 106 27.55 12.34 19.96
CA LEU A 106 27.12 12.28 18.56
C LEU A 106 25.60 12.56 18.44
N LEU A 107 24.78 12.10 19.38
CA LEU A 107 23.35 12.39 19.36
C LEU A 107 23.05 13.87 19.67
N GLY A 108 23.78 14.47 20.62
CA GLY A 108 23.54 15.83 21.10
C GLY A 108 24.16 16.94 20.25
N PHE A 109 25.37 16.75 19.72
CA PHE A 109 26.13 17.80 19.05
C PHE A 109 26.29 17.58 17.53
N PHE A 110 26.34 16.33 17.06
CA PHE A 110 26.38 16.03 15.61
C PHE A 110 25.03 16.33 14.94
N GLY A 111 23.92 16.11 15.67
CA GLY A 111 22.57 16.43 15.21
C GLY A 111 22.33 17.92 14.97
N ILE A 112 23.02 18.81 15.70
CA ILE A 112 22.82 20.25 15.59
C ILE A 112 23.39 20.80 14.28
N ASP A 113 24.58 20.36 13.85
CA ASP A 113 25.18 20.78 12.57
C ASP A 113 24.42 20.21 11.35
N PHE A 114 23.94 18.96 11.47
CA PHE A 114 23.12 18.33 10.43
C PHE A 114 21.76 19.04 10.28
N VAL A 115 21.12 19.41 11.39
CA VAL A 115 19.86 20.15 11.42
C VAL A 115 20.05 21.61 11.01
N GLN A 116 21.11 22.30 11.44
CA GLN A 116 21.42 23.67 10.99
C GLN A 116 21.75 23.74 9.51
N SER A 117 22.44 22.75 8.94
CA SER A 117 22.70 22.65 7.50
C SER A 117 21.40 22.43 6.69
N PHE A 118 20.43 21.71 7.27
CA PHE A 118 19.10 21.54 6.68
C PHE A 118 18.26 22.83 6.78
N ILE A 119 18.27 23.51 7.92
CA ILE A 119 17.54 24.77 8.13
C ILE A 119 18.08 25.89 7.25
N SER A 120 19.41 26.01 7.11
CA SER A 120 20.03 27.03 6.25
C SER A 120 19.91 26.74 4.74
N ARG A 121 19.64 25.49 4.34
CA ARG A 121 19.21 25.15 2.97
C ARG A 121 17.70 25.31 2.75
N ALA A 122 16.89 25.23 3.81
CA ALA A 122 15.44 25.38 3.76
C ALA A 122 14.98 26.84 3.89
N SER A 123 15.80 27.75 4.41
CA SER A 123 15.47 29.18 4.56
C SER A 123 15.56 30.00 3.26
N GLY A 124 15.66 29.35 2.09
CA GLY A 124 15.62 30.01 0.78
C GLY A 124 14.21 30.13 0.20
N ASP A 125 13.26 29.31 0.64
CA ASP A 125 11.90 29.33 0.12
C ASP A 125 10.88 28.95 1.20
N ALA A 126 9.98 29.90 1.45
CA ALA A 126 8.66 29.79 2.07
C ALA A 126 8.54 29.80 3.62
N TRP A 127 7.51 30.57 4.02
CA TRP A 127 6.76 30.59 5.28
C TRP A 127 7.09 31.67 6.32
N ASP A 128 6.95 32.95 5.93
CA ASP A 128 6.52 34.01 6.86
C ASP A 128 4.99 34.05 6.90
N LEU A 129 4.39 33.35 7.86
CA LEU A 129 3.05 33.71 8.35
C LEU A 129 2.87 33.23 9.80
N ALA A 130 3.03 34.14 10.74
CA ALA A 130 2.46 34.02 12.09
C ALA A 130 2.09 35.40 12.64
N ASP A 131 0.78 35.64 12.68
CA ASP A 131 0.00 36.27 13.74
C ASP A 131 0.45 37.61 14.34
N THR A 132 -0.26 38.66 13.92
CA THR A 132 -0.73 39.70 14.85
C THR A 132 -2.23 39.88 14.66
N ILE A 133 -2.97 39.61 15.73
CA ILE A 133 -4.40 39.89 15.87
C ILE A 133 -4.53 41.39 16.14
N ASP A 134 -5.26 42.10 15.28
CA ASP A 134 -5.92 43.35 15.64
C ASP A 134 -7.26 43.42 14.90
N GLU A 135 -8.29 43.85 15.64
CA GLU A 135 -9.69 44.00 15.23
C GLU A 135 -9.88 45.17 14.23
N ASP A 136 -11.03 45.15 13.56
CA ASP A 136 -11.62 46.18 12.68
C ASP A 136 -11.07 46.34 11.25
N ASP A 137 -11.85 45.87 10.25
CA ASP A 137 -12.65 46.73 9.35
C ASP A 137 -13.20 45.90 8.17
N HIS A 138 -14.53 45.89 8.00
CA HIS A 138 -15.20 45.23 6.89
C HIS A 138 -14.99 46.02 5.59
N ARG A 139 -14.09 45.56 4.71
CA ARG A 139 -14.04 46.01 3.31
C ARG A 139 -13.96 44.86 2.32
N LEU A 140 -14.95 44.83 1.43
CA LEU A 140 -15.11 43.96 0.28
C LEU A 140 -13.81 43.87 -0.54
N VAL A 141 -13.16 42.71 -0.53
CA VAL A 141 -12.08 42.37 -1.45
C VAL A 141 -12.70 41.91 -2.76
N THR A 142 -12.47 42.68 -3.82
CA THR A 142 -12.79 42.30 -5.20
C THR A 142 -11.82 41.20 -5.65
N CYS A 143 -12.37 40.09 -6.15
CA CYS A 143 -11.56 39.00 -6.72
C CYS A 143 -10.71 39.53 -7.88
N SER A 144 -9.41 39.22 -7.85
CA SER A 144 -8.54 39.37 -9.02
C SER A 144 -9.00 38.41 -10.14
N PRO A 145 -8.88 38.78 -11.43
CA PRO A 145 -9.26 37.91 -12.53
C PRO A 145 -8.40 36.63 -12.54
N PRO A 146 -8.95 35.50 -13.04
CA PRO A 146 -8.23 34.24 -13.07
C PRO A 146 -6.98 34.36 -13.94
N THR A 147 -5.86 33.92 -13.40
CA THR A 147 -4.60 33.74 -14.12
C THR A 147 -4.85 32.89 -15.37
N PRO A 148 -4.32 33.26 -16.56
CA PRO A 148 -4.53 32.46 -17.77
C PRO A 148 -4.03 31.04 -17.56
N ILE A 149 -4.83 30.07 -18.01
CA ILE A 149 -4.51 28.64 -18.06
C ILE A 149 -3.12 28.49 -18.67
N VAL A 150 -2.17 27.96 -17.90
CA VAL A 150 -0.84 27.60 -18.39
C VAL A 150 -1.02 26.78 -19.66
N SER A 151 -0.47 27.24 -20.79
CA SER A 151 -0.56 26.50 -22.05
C SER A 151 0.07 25.13 -21.83
N VAL A 152 -0.76 24.09 -21.77
CA VAL A 152 -0.30 22.72 -21.64
C VAL A 152 0.58 22.42 -22.85
N ALA A 153 1.85 22.08 -22.60
CA ALA A 153 2.78 21.72 -23.66
C ALA A 153 2.16 20.56 -24.48
N LYS A 154 1.98 20.77 -25.78
CA LYS A 154 1.52 19.70 -26.68
C LYS A 154 2.59 18.62 -26.71
N LEU A 155 2.19 17.39 -26.35
CA LEU A 155 3.04 16.22 -26.54
C LEU A 155 3.38 16.05 -28.04
N PRO A 156 4.51 15.38 -28.37
CA PRO A 156 4.93 15.16 -29.76
C PRO A 156 3.82 14.57 -30.64
N ASN A 157 3.81 14.95 -31.93
CA ASN A 157 2.81 14.49 -32.89
C ASN A 157 2.83 12.95 -33.02
N PRO A 158 1.71 12.27 -32.74
CA PRO A 158 1.63 10.80 -32.81
C PRO A 158 1.64 10.27 -34.25
N GLU A 159 1.77 8.95 -34.37
CA GLU A 159 1.56 8.21 -35.63
C GLU A 159 0.19 8.56 -36.25
N PRO A 160 0.08 8.59 -37.59
CA PRO A 160 -1.15 8.96 -38.27
C PRO A 160 -2.30 8.02 -37.89
N ILE A 161 -3.42 8.61 -37.47
CA ILE A 161 -4.65 7.89 -37.18
C ILE A 161 -5.23 7.38 -38.51
N VAL A 162 -5.34 6.07 -38.68
CA VAL A 162 -6.14 5.46 -39.74
C VAL A 162 -7.55 5.28 -39.19
N THR A 163 -8.44 6.23 -39.46
CA THR A 163 -9.85 6.13 -39.11
C THR A 163 -10.63 5.46 -40.24
N GLU A 164 -11.30 4.35 -39.93
CA GLU A 164 -12.36 3.83 -40.79
C GLU A 164 -13.52 4.82 -40.81
N SER A 165 -14.20 4.95 -41.96
CA SER A 165 -15.38 5.82 -42.08
C SER A 165 -16.51 5.27 -41.21
N LEU A 166 -16.89 6.02 -40.18
CA LEU A 166 -18.08 5.71 -39.37
C LEU A 166 -19.37 6.06 -40.12
N PRO A 167 -20.51 5.43 -39.76
CA PRO A 167 -21.83 5.90 -40.19
C PRO A 167 -22.03 7.39 -39.86
N GLU A 168 -22.74 8.11 -40.71
CA GLU A 168 -22.95 9.57 -40.57
C GLU A 168 -23.57 9.95 -39.21
N GLU A 169 -24.49 9.13 -38.69
CA GLU A 169 -25.08 9.30 -37.36
C GLU A 169 -24.03 9.19 -36.24
N ASP A 170 -23.11 8.21 -36.32
CA ASP A 170 -22.05 8.03 -35.33
C ASP A 170 -21.04 9.19 -35.40
N GLU A 171 -20.78 9.71 -36.60
CA GLU A 171 -19.91 10.86 -36.83
C GLU A 171 -20.42 12.13 -36.12
N GLU A 172 -21.74 12.38 -36.19
CA GLU A 172 -22.39 13.48 -35.47
C GLU A 172 -22.33 13.30 -33.95
N ILE A 173 -22.52 12.08 -33.47
CA ILE A 173 -22.44 11.78 -32.03
C ILE A 173 -21.00 11.95 -31.54
N VAL A 174 -20.00 11.44 -32.27
CA VAL A 174 -18.57 11.64 -31.96
C VAL A 174 -18.27 13.13 -31.86
N LYS A 175 -18.67 13.93 -32.84
CA LYS A 175 -18.50 15.39 -32.80
C LYS A 175 -19.17 16.01 -31.58
N SER A 176 -20.39 15.60 -31.25
CA SER A 176 -21.14 16.08 -30.08
C SER A 176 -20.46 15.72 -28.75
N VAL A 177 -19.78 14.56 -28.67
CA VAL A 177 -18.98 14.17 -27.52
C VAL A 177 -17.71 15.00 -27.41
N ILE A 178 -17.02 15.25 -28.53
CA ILE A 178 -15.82 16.10 -28.60
C ILE A 178 -16.13 17.54 -28.17
N ASP A 179 -17.24 18.08 -28.67
CA ASP A 179 -17.69 19.44 -28.37
C ASP A 179 -18.27 19.56 -26.94
N GLY A 180 -18.37 18.45 -26.19
CA GLY A 180 -18.86 18.42 -24.81
C GLY A 180 -20.38 18.53 -24.67
N VAL A 181 -21.13 18.49 -25.77
CA VAL A 181 -22.60 18.54 -25.80
C VAL A 181 -23.20 17.25 -25.21
N ILE A 182 -22.62 16.10 -25.55
CA ILE A 182 -22.98 14.80 -25.00
C ILE A 182 -21.89 14.33 -24.03
N PRO A 183 -22.18 14.17 -22.72
CA PRO A 183 -21.23 13.60 -21.79
C PRO A 183 -20.92 12.14 -22.13
N SER A 184 -19.63 11.81 -22.29
CA SER A 184 -19.15 10.46 -22.67
C SER A 184 -19.67 9.33 -21.78
N TYR A 185 -19.84 9.57 -20.47
CA TYR A 185 -20.37 8.58 -19.53
C TYR A 185 -21.86 8.25 -19.73
N SER A 186 -22.58 9.03 -20.54
CA SER A 186 -24.02 8.85 -20.80
C SER A 186 -24.31 8.08 -22.09
N LEU A 187 -23.29 7.66 -22.83
CA LEU A 187 -23.45 7.02 -24.14
C LEU A 187 -24.21 5.70 -24.04
N GLU A 188 -23.92 4.85 -23.05
CA GLU A 188 -24.59 3.57 -22.88
C GLU A 188 -26.09 3.75 -22.67
N SER A 189 -26.51 4.70 -21.81
CA SER A 189 -27.93 4.95 -21.53
C SER A 189 -28.66 5.67 -22.66
N ARG A 190 -27.97 6.48 -23.47
CA ARG A 190 -28.56 7.20 -24.61
C ARG A 190 -28.71 6.31 -25.85
N LEU A 191 -27.70 5.50 -26.14
CA LEU A 191 -27.65 4.70 -27.36
C LEU A 191 -28.35 3.35 -27.20
N GLY A 192 -28.44 2.82 -25.97
CA GLY A 192 -28.98 1.49 -25.71
C GLY A 192 -28.11 0.34 -26.24
N ASP A 193 -26.91 0.66 -26.74
CA ASP A 193 -25.93 -0.29 -27.25
C ASP A 193 -24.56 0.02 -26.64
N CYS A 194 -24.12 -0.84 -25.72
CA CYS A 194 -22.87 -0.65 -24.99
C CYS A 194 -21.63 -0.78 -25.88
N LYS A 195 -21.67 -1.60 -26.93
CA LYS A 195 -20.54 -1.76 -27.86
C LYS A 195 -20.42 -0.53 -28.75
N ARG A 196 -21.54 -0.03 -29.28
CA ARG A 196 -21.58 1.23 -30.04
C ARG A 196 -21.12 2.40 -29.18
N ALA A 197 -21.56 2.47 -27.91
CA ALA A 197 -21.09 3.47 -26.96
C ALA A 197 -19.56 3.43 -26.74
N ALA A 198 -18.98 2.25 -26.54
CA ALA A 198 -17.53 2.09 -26.42
C ALA A 198 -16.77 2.49 -27.70
N THR A 199 -17.35 2.18 -28.87
CA THR A 199 -16.79 2.52 -30.19
C THR A 199 -16.74 4.04 -30.40
N ILE A 200 -17.87 4.72 -30.20
CA ILE A 200 -17.97 6.19 -30.30
C ILE A 200 -17.04 6.86 -29.29
N ARG A 201 -16.97 6.35 -28.06
CA ARG A 201 -16.07 6.88 -27.03
C ARG A 201 -14.61 6.73 -27.43
N ARG A 202 -14.21 5.56 -27.92
CA ARG A 202 -12.85 5.31 -28.41
C ARG A 202 -12.50 6.30 -29.52
N GLU A 203 -13.41 6.47 -30.48
CA GLU A 203 -13.18 7.37 -31.61
C GLU A 203 -13.05 8.84 -31.18
N ALA A 204 -13.97 9.32 -30.34
CA ALA A 204 -13.89 10.66 -29.78
C ALA A 204 -12.55 10.87 -29.04
N LEU A 205 -12.10 9.88 -28.27
CA LEU A 205 -10.82 9.93 -27.55
C LEU A 205 -9.61 9.99 -28.51
N GLN A 206 -9.60 9.21 -29.59
CA GLN A 206 -8.55 9.26 -30.61
C GLN A 206 -8.46 10.64 -31.26
N ARG A 207 -9.59 11.23 -31.63
CA ARG A 207 -9.65 12.57 -32.25
C ARG A 207 -9.23 13.70 -31.31
N VAL A 208 -9.68 13.66 -30.05
CA VAL A 208 -9.31 14.66 -29.03
C VAL A 208 -7.81 14.60 -28.73
N THR A 209 -7.24 13.40 -28.63
CA THR A 209 -5.85 13.22 -28.24
C THR A 209 -4.87 13.25 -29.43
N GLY A 210 -5.38 13.08 -30.65
CA GLY A 210 -4.56 12.86 -31.84
C GLY A 210 -3.79 11.55 -31.82
N ARG A 211 -4.11 10.60 -30.92
CA ARG A 211 -3.36 9.35 -30.70
C ARG A 211 -4.19 8.13 -31.09
N SER A 212 -3.57 7.22 -31.83
CA SER A 212 -4.16 5.93 -32.15
C SER A 212 -4.32 5.05 -30.92
N MET A 213 -5.43 4.31 -30.86
CA MET A 213 -5.68 3.22 -29.90
C MET A 213 -5.67 1.86 -30.59
N GLU A 214 -5.07 1.76 -31.77
CA GLU A 214 -4.83 0.50 -32.46
C GLU A 214 -4.10 -0.50 -31.55
N GLY A 215 -4.51 -1.77 -31.60
CA GLY A 215 -4.01 -2.81 -30.70
C GLY A 215 -4.78 -2.98 -29.39
N LEU A 216 -5.69 -2.05 -29.03
CA LEU A 216 -6.70 -2.29 -27.99
C LEU A 216 -8.00 -2.82 -28.63
N PRO A 217 -8.33 -4.11 -28.47
CA PRO A 217 -9.49 -4.69 -29.12
C PRO A 217 -10.82 -4.09 -28.64
N LEU A 218 -11.78 -4.02 -29.57
CA LEU A 218 -13.19 -3.72 -29.28
C LEU A 218 -14.11 -4.93 -29.51
N ASP A 219 -13.83 -5.74 -30.52
CA ASP A 219 -14.69 -6.88 -30.86
C ASP A 219 -14.45 -8.10 -29.96
N GLY A 220 -15.45 -8.96 -29.83
CA GLY A 220 -15.33 -10.21 -29.07
C GLY A 220 -15.50 -10.06 -27.56
N PHE A 221 -15.96 -8.90 -27.08
CA PHE A 221 -16.27 -8.64 -25.67
C PHE A 221 -17.75 -8.30 -25.47
N ASP A 222 -18.35 -8.90 -24.44
CA ASP A 222 -19.72 -8.61 -24.03
C ASP A 222 -19.75 -7.37 -23.13
N TYR A 223 -19.97 -6.20 -23.72
CA TYR A 223 -20.04 -4.92 -23.00
C TYR A 223 -21.28 -4.77 -22.11
N GLU A 224 -22.34 -5.52 -22.36
CA GLU A 224 -23.52 -5.50 -21.48
C GLU A 224 -23.17 -6.11 -20.12
N SER A 225 -22.31 -7.15 -20.10
CA SER A 225 -21.90 -7.84 -18.87
C SER A 225 -21.11 -6.99 -17.86
N ILE A 226 -20.53 -5.85 -18.30
CA ILE A 226 -19.77 -4.94 -17.42
C ILE A 226 -20.56 -3.71 -16.96
N LEU A 227 -21.65 -3.39 -17.64
CA LEU A 227 -22.42 -2.16 -17.40
C LEU A 227 -22.95 -2.11 -15.97
N GLY A 228 -22.59 -1.06 -15.23
CA GLY A 228 -23.04 -0.83 -13.85
C GLY A 228 -22.49 -1.83 -12.83
N GLN A 229 -21.49 -2.64 -13.20
CA GLN A 229 -20.99 -3.73 -12.36
C GLN A 229 -19.47 -3.83 -12.31
N CYS A 230 -18.77 -3.69 -13.44
CA CYS A 230 -17.32 -3.96 -13.50
C CYS A 230 -16.46 -2.78 -13.97
N CYS A 231 -16.93 -1.97 -14.91
CA CYS A 231 -16.16 -0.86 -15.45
C CYS A 231 -17.07 0.21 -16.06
N GLU A 232 -16.72 1.48 -15.83
CA GLU A 232 -17.35 2.65 -16.44
C GLU A 232 -16.53 3.14 -17.64
N MET A 233 -17.22 3.76 -18.60
CA MET A 233 -16.60 4.39 -19.77
C MET A 233 -15.62 3.49 -20.56
N PRO A 234 -16.00 2.24 -20.92
CA PRO A 234 -15.11 1.35 -21.65
C PRO A 234 -14.72 1.91 -23.03
N VAL A 235 -13.48 1.67 -23.43
CA VAL A 235 -12.91 2.02 -24.76
C VAL A 235 -12.27 0.81 -25.46
N GLY A 236 -12.45 -0.37 -24.89
CA GLY A 236 -11.78 -1.62 -25.26
C GLY A 236 -11.51 -2.47 -24.04
N TYR A 237 -10.70 -3.52 -24.21
CA TYR A 237 -10.29 -4.40 -23.12
C TYR A 237 -8.86 -4.88 -23.33
N ILE A 238 -8.17 -5.23 -22.25
CA ILE A 238 -6.78 -5.73 -22.29
C ILE A 238 -6.79 -7.26 -22.34
N GLN A 239 -6.00 -7.83 -23.25
CA GLN A 239 -5.75 -9.27 -23.30
C GLN A 239 -4.53 -9.63 -22.44
N ILE A 240 -4.71 -10.53 -21.48
CA ILE A 240 -3.62 -11.04 -20.63
C ILE A 240 -3.49 -12.54 -20.89
N PRO A 241 -2.30 -13.07 -21.22
CA PRO A 241 -2.09 -14.50 -21.44
C PRO A 241 -2.45 -15.31 -20.19
N VAL A 242 -3.19 -16.42 -20.37
CA VAL A 242 -3.53 -17.37 -19.30
C VAL A 242 -2.79 -18.67 -19.53
N GLY A 243 -1.93 -19.05 -18.59
CA GLY A 243 -1.27 -20.36 -18.55
C GLY A 243 -1.86 -21.26 -17.46
N ILE A 244 -1.58 -22.56 -17.53
CA ILE A 244 -2.02 -23.55 -16.53
C ILE A 244 -0.79 -24.11 -15.81
N ALA A 245 -0.84 -24.14 -14.47
CA ALA A 245 0.10 -24.88 -13.63
C ALA A 245 -0.61 -26.07 -12.97
N GLY A 246 -0.05 -27.28 -13.08
CA GLY A 246 -0.62 -28.46 -12.43
C GLY A 246 -0.21 -29.81 -13.02
N PRO A 247 -0.78 -30.92 -12.51
CA PRO A 247 -1.79 -30.94 -11.46
C PRO A 247 -1.22 -30.54 -10.08
N LEU A 248 -1.93 -29.68 -9.37
CA LEU A 248 -1.73 -29.41 -7.94
C LEU A 248 -2.57 -30.44 -7.16
N LEU A 249 -1.93 -31.44 -6.56
CA LEU A 249 -2.57 -32.39 -5.66
C LEU A 249 -2.69 -31.76 -4.26
N LEU A 250 -3.92 -31.39 -3.88
CA LEU A 250 -4.24 -30.67 -2.66
C LEU A 250 -5.48 -31.28 -2.00
N ASP A 251 -5.37 -31.67 -0.72
CA ASP A 251 -6.46 -32.26 0.07
C ASP A 251 -7.11 -33.48 -0.60
N GLY A 252 -6.33 -34.26 -1.35
CA GLY A 252 -6.80 -35.43 -2.10
C GLY A 252 -7.44 -35.13 -3.46
N TYR A 253 -7.46 -33.87 -3.91
CA TYR A 253 -7.99 -33.46 -5.21
C TYR A 253 -6.90 -32.89 -6.12
N GLU A 254 -7.05 -33.06 -7.42
CA GLU A 254 -6.14 -32.49 -8.42
C GLU A 254 -6.74 -31.23 -9.03
N TYR A 255 -5.96 -30.14 -9.04
CA TYR A 255 -6.36 -28.87 -9.65
C TYR A 255 -5.42 -28.46 -10.77
N SER A 256 -6.00 -27.98 -11.88
CA SER A 256 -5.28 -27.27 -12.94
C SER A 256 -5.43 -25.77 -12.69
N VAL A 257 -4.39 -25.14 -12.15
CA VAL A 257 -4.45 -23.75 -11.66
C VAL A 257 -4.27 -22.77 -12.81
N PRO A 258 -5.30 -21.96 -13.17
CA PRO A 258 -5.17 -20.93 -14.19
C PRO A 258 -4.42 -19.71 -13.63
N MET A 259 -3.48 -19.19 -14.41
CA MET A 259 -2.60 -18.08 -14.05
C MET A 259 -2.51 -17.08 -15.21
N ALA A 260 -3.08 -15.89 -15.03
CA ALA A 260 -3.04 -14.80 -16.00
C ALA A 260 -1.83 -13.91 -15.72
N THR A 261 -0.84 -13.89 -16.62
CA THR A 261 0.41 -13.15 -16.39
C THR A 261 1.13 -12.82 -17.68
N THR A 262 1.90 -11.75 -17.65
CA THR A 262 2.89 -11.39 -18.67
C THR A 262 4.34 -11.64 -18.21
N GLU A 263 4.53 -12.10 -16.97
CA GLU A 263 5.86 -12.43 -16.44
C GLU A 263 6.31 -13.80 -16.97
N GLY A 264 7.36 -13.79 -17.81
CA GLY A 264 8.01 -15.02 -18.26
C GLY A 264 8.56 -15.84 -17.09
N CYS A 265 8.58 -17.16 -17.23
CA CYS A 265 8.89 -18.16 -16.19
C CYS A 265 7.82 -18.41 -15.11
N LEU A 266 6.91 -17.48 -14.82
CA LEU A 266 6.05 -17.61 -13.63
C LEU A 266 5.24 -18.92 -13.63
N VAL A 267 4.44 -19.16 -14.67
CA VAL A 267 3.62 -20.38 -14.79
C VAL A 267 4.48 -21.64 -14.80
N ALA A 268 5.59 -21.63 -15.54
CA ALA A 268 6.50 -22.77 -15.63
C ALA A 268 7.16 -23.09 -14.27
N SER A 269 7.51 -22.05 -13.50
CA SER A 269 8.08 -22.18 -12.15
C SER A 269 7.05 -22.77 -11.19
N THR A 270 5.83 -22.24 -11.15
CA THR A 270 4.75 -22.78 -10.32
C THR A 270 4.45 -24.23 -10.69
N ASN A 271 4.39 -24.55 -11.99
CA ASN A 271 4.18 -25.91 -12.49
C ASN A 271 5.27 -26.90 -12.02
N ARG A 272 6.54 -26.47 -11.98
CA ARG A 272 7.64 -27.27 -11.41
C ARG A 272 7.44 -27.53 -9.91
N GLY A 273 6.94 -26.54 -9.17
CA GLY A 273 6.54 -26.69 -7.77
C GLY A 273 5.43 -27.73 -7.59
N CYS A 274 4.35 -27.61 -8.37
CA CYS A 274 3.24 -28.57 -8.37
C CYS A 274 3.75 -29.99 -8.64
N LYS A 275 4.65 -30.17 -9.61
CA LYS A 275 5.27 -31.47 -9.90
C LYS A 275 6.04 -32.05 -8.71
N ALA A 276 6.82 -31.24 -8.00
CA ALA A 276 7.59 -31.70 -6.84
C ALA A 276 6.67 -32.14 -5.70
N MET A 277 5.60 -31.39 -5.44
CA MET A 277 4.58 -31.72 -4.44
C MET A 277 3.83 -32.99 -4.83
N TYR A 278 3.34 -33.08 -6.07
CA TYR A 278 2.58 -34.22 -6.58
C TYR A 278 3.33 -35.55 -6.40
N ILE A 279 4.60 -35.61 -6.84
CA ILE A 279 5.43 -36.81 -6.74
C ILE A 279 5.77 -37.15 -5.28
N SER A 280 5.62 -36.19 -4.36
CA SER A 280 5.86 -36.38 -2.92
C SER A 280 4.59 -36.69 -2.12
N GLY A 281 3.44 -36.87 -2.78
CA GLY A 281 2.18 -37.24 -2.12
C GLY A 281 1.16 -36.09 -2.01
N GLY A 282 1.48 -34.92 -2.54
CA GLY A 282 0.60 -33.75 -2.53
C GLY A 282 0.78 -32.86 -1.30
N ALA A 283 -0.17 -31.95 -1.13
CA ALA A 283 -0.22 -31.00 -0.03
C ALA A 283 -1.55 -31.10 0.74
N THR A 284 -1.53 -30.61 1.97
CA THR A 284 -2.69 -30.49 2.84
C THR A 284 -2.89 -29.03 3.23
N SER A 285 -4.15 -28.62 3.36
CA SER A 285 -4.49 -27.26 3.77
C SER A 285 -5.61 -27.21 4.80
N THR A 286 -5.69 -26.09 5.50
CA THR A 286 -6.77 -25.82 6.46
C THR A 286 -7.11 -24.35 6.47
N VAL A 287 -8.41 -24.04 6.37
CA VAL A 287 -8.94 -22.70 6.58
C VAL A 287 -9.11 -22.48 8.08
N LEU A 288 -8.34 -21.55 8.65
CA LEU A 288 -8.32 -21.22 10.08
C LEU A 288 -9.39 -20.19 10.45
N LYS A 289 -9.73 -19.29 9.52
CA LYS A 289 -10.71 -18.22 9.71
C LYS A 289 -11.34 -17.84 8.37
N ASP A 290 -12.62 -17.45 8.40
CA ASP A 290 -13.37 -16.97 7.24
C ASP A 290 -14.27 -15.80 7.67
N GLY A 291 -13.81 -14.57 7.44
CA GLY A 291 -14.50 -13.35 7.84
C GLY A 291 -13.95 -12.10 7.15
N MET A 292 -14.78 -11.49 6.30
CA MET A 292 -14.49 -10.18 5.70
C MET A 292 -14.76 -9.07 6.72
N THR A 293 -14.07 -7.94 6.58
CA THR A 293 -14.12 -6.85 7.55
C THR A 293 -14.48 -5.51 6.94
N ARG A 294 -15.19 -4.69 7.72
CA ARG A 294 -15.41 -3.26 7.49
C ARG A 294 -15.24 -2.54 8.82
N ALA A 295 -14.58 -1.39 8.79
CA ALA A 295 -14.31 -0.61 9.98
C ALA A 295 -14.64 0.86 9.79
N PRO A 296 -15.84 1.34 10.18
CA PRO A 296 -16.14 2.76 10.22
C PRO A 296 -15.28 3.49 11.24
N VAL A 297 -15.16 4.79 11.02
CA VAL A 297 -14.65 5.75 12.00
C VAL A 297 -15.78 6.68 12.40
N VAL A 298 -16.01 6.78 13.71
CA VAL A 298 -17.00 7.67 14.32
C VAL A 298 -16.33 8.58 15.34
N ARG A 299 -16.95 9.71 15.64
CA ARG A 299 -16.41 10.74 16.52
C ARG A 299 -17.44 11.20 17.53
N PHE A 300 -16.96 11.56 18.71
CA PHE A 300 -17.74 12.15 19.80
C PHE A 300 -17.13 13.46 20.29
N ALA A 301 -17.84 14.16 21.17
CA ALA A 301 -17.35 15.38 21.82
C ALA A 301 -16.13 15.14 22.73
N SER A 302 -16.02 13.94 23.33
CA SER A 302 -14.93 13.61 24.25
C SER A 302 -14.47 12.14 24.12
N ALA A 303 -13.25 11.86 24.57
CA ALA A 303 -12.71 10.50 24.64
C ALA A 303 -13.51 9.59 25.59
N ARG A 304 -14.07 10.16 26.68
CA ARG A 304 -14.95 9.43 27.60
C ARG A 304 -16.19 8.93 26.86
N ARG A 305 -16.85 9.81 26.11
CA ARG A 305 -18.06 9.46 25.35
C ARG A 305 -17.79 8.43 24.25
N ALA A 306 -16.66 8.56 23.54
CA ALA A 306 -16.22 7.52 22.59
C ALA A 306 -15.95 6.16 23.28
N SER A 307 -15.45 6.18 24.52
CA SER A 307 -15.22 4.96 25.30
C SER A 307 -16.52 4.28 25.74
N GLU A 308 -17.58 5.06 26.00
CA GLU A 308 -18.92 4.51 26.28
C GLU A 308 -19.43 3.68 25.09
N LEU A 309 -19.25 4.15 23.85
CA LEU A 309 -19.56 3.36 22.65
C LEU A 309 -18.72 2.08 22.58
N LYS A 310 -17.41 2.15 22.85
CA LYS A 310 -16.54 0.96 22.86
C LYS A 310 -17.05 -0.09 23.85
N PHE A 311 -17.36 0.31 25.08
CA PHE A 311 -17.87 -0.62 26.10
C PHE A 311 -19.24 -1.17 25.73
N PHE A 312 -20.10 -0.38 25.10
CA PHE A 312 -21.38 -0.87 24.59
C PHE A 312 -21.19 -1.95 23.51
N LEU A 313 -20.32 -1.70 22.52
CA LEU A 313 -20.08 -2.60 21.39
C LEU A 313 -19.40 -3.92 21.80
N GLU A 314 -18.58 -3.89 22.85
CA GLU A 314 -17.82 -5.05 23.33
C GLU A 314 -18.49 -5.76 24.52
N ASN A 315 -19.64 -5.27 25.00
CA ASN A 315 -20.45 -5.99 25.98
C ASN A 315 -21.11 -7.20 25.29
N PRO A 316 -20.85 -8.45 25.75
CA PRO A 316 -21.48 -9.65 25.20
C PRO A 316 -23.01 -9.60 25.19
N GLU A 317 -23.64 -8.94 26.15
CA GLU A 317 -25.11 -8.83 26.24
C GLU A 317 -25.72 -8.03 25.06
N ASN A 318 -24.94 -7.12 24.46
CA ASN A 318 -25.39 -6.31 23.34
C ASN A 318 -25.11 -6.99 21.98
N PHE A 319 -24.22 -7.98 21.95
CA PHE A 319 -23.74 -8.57 20.70
C PHE A 319 -24.86 -9.27 19.91
N ASP A 320 -25.81 -9.91 20.60
CA ASP A 320 -26.95 -10.57 19.95
C ASP A 320 -27.85 -9.55 19.21
N THR A 321 -28.13 -8.41 19.84
CA THR A 321 -28.91 -7.33 19.22
C THR A 321 -28.17 -6.75 18.01
N LEU A 322 -26.87 -6.45 18.15
CA LEU A 322 -26.03 -5.99 17.04
C LEU A 322 -26.01 -6.99 15.87
N THR A 323 -25.94 -8.29 16.19
CA THR A 323 -25.98 -9.38 15.21
C THR A 323 -27.31 -9.42 14.48
N VAL A 324 -28.44 -9.28 15.18
CA VAL A 324 -29.77 -9.23 14.55
C VAL A 324 -29.87 -8.03 13.60
N VAL A 325 -29.45 -6.84 14.04
CA VAL A 325 -29.48 -5.62 13.21
C VAL A 325 -28.60 -5.75 11.98
N PHE A 326 -27.36 -6.21 12.16
CA PHE A 326 -26.40 -6.41 11.08
C PHE A 326 -26.90 -7.43 10.05
N ASN A 327 -27.38 -8.59 10.51
CA ASN A 327 -27.75 -9.71 9.65
C ASN A 327 -29.03 -9.46 8.83
N ARG A 328 -29.87 -8.47 9.20
CA ARG A 328 -31.03 -8.04 8.38
C ARG A 328 -30.62 -7.54 6.99
N SER A 329 -29.36 -7.12 6.82
CA SER A 329 -28.86 -6.60 5.54
C SER A 329 -28.77 -7.67 4.43
N SER A 330 -28.62 -8.95 4.79
CA SER A 330 -28.35 -10.04 3.84
C SER A 330 -28.65 -11.44 4.38
N ARG A 331 -29.07 -12.34 3.49
CA ARG A 331 -29.25 -13.77 3.80
C ARG A 331 -27.94 -14.50 4.08
N PHE A 332 -26.80 -13.98 3.62
CA PHE A 332 -25.48 -14.62 3.77
C PHE A 332 -24.58 -13.95 4.81
N ALA A 333 -24.80 -12.67 5.09
CA ALA A 333 -23.99 -11.93 6.06
C ALA A 333 -24.28 -12.45 7.47
N ARG A 334 -23.27 -13.00 8.15
CA ARG A 334 -23.36 -13.31 9.59
C ARG A 334 -22.27 -12.62 10.35
N LEU A 335 -22.64 -11.68 11.21
CA LEU A 335 -21.70 -11.00 12.11
C LEU A 335 -21.05 -12.03 13.03
N GLN A 336 -19.72 -11.96 13.16
CA GLN A 336 -18.90 -12.88 13.95
C GLN A 336 -18.26 -12.17 15.14
N SER A 337 -17.81 -10.92 14.96
CA SER A 337 -17.21 -10.13 16.03
C SER A 337 -17.23 -8.63 15.71
N VAL A 338 -17.19 -7.81 16.75
CA VAL A 338 -16.97 -6.37 16.65
C VAL A 338 -15.79 -6.01 17.56
N LYS A 339 -14.78 -5.34 17.03
CA LYS A 339 -13.61 -4.86 17.79
C LYS A 339 -13.51 -3.36 17.67
N CYS A 340 -13.54 -2.64 18.79
CA CYS A 340 -13.49 -1.19 18.79
C CYS A 340 -12.15 -0.69 19.33
N THR A 341 -11.49 0.20 18.59
CA THR A 341 -10.24 0.86 19.02
C THR A 341 -10.45 2.37 19.10
N ILE A 342 -9.96 3.00 20.17
CA ILE A 342 -10.13 4.44 20.42
C ILE A 342 -8.83 5.18 20.12
N ALA A 343 -8.93 6.33 19.46
CA ALA A 343 -7.86 7.32 19.37
C ALA A 343 -8.41 8.71 19.70
N GLY A 344 -8.15 9.18 20.92
CA GLY A 344 -8.74 10.40 21.45
C GLY A 344 -10.27 10.31 21.48
N LYS A 345 -10.95 11.22 20.80
CA LYS A 345 -12.42 11.27 20.69
C LYS A 345 -13.00 10.50 19.49
N ASN A 346 -12.16 9.77 18.76
CA ASN A 346 -12.57 8.95 17.61
C ASN A 346 -12.57 7.45 17.98
N ALA A 347 -13.53 6.71 17.45
CA ALA A 347 -13.65 5.26 17.58
C ALA A 347 -13.60 4.58 16.21
N TYR A 348 -12.80 3.53 16.10
CA TYR A 348 -12.62 2.70 14.90
C TYR A 348 -13.19 1.32 15.17
N VAL A 349 -14.31 0.99 14.53
CA VAL A 349 -15.13 -0.16 14.90
C VAL A 349 -15.01 -1.24 13.85
N ARG A 350 -14.14 -2.24 14.02
CA ARG A 350 -13.91 -3.32 13.05
C ARG A 350 -14.94 -4.43 13.21
N PHE A 351 -15.90 -4.48 12.30
CA PHE A 351 -16.86 -5.57 12.16
C PHE A 351 -16.23 -6.71 11.35
N CYS A 352 -16.39 -7.95 11.80
CA CYS A 352 -16.00 -9.17 11.10
C CYS A 352 -17.24 -10.01 10.81
N CYS A 353 -17.37 -10.49 9.57
CA CYS A 353 -18.57 -11.15 9.11
C CYS A 353 -18.28 -12.20 8.03
N SER A 354 -18.98 -13.34 8.09
CA SER A 354 -19.00 -14.30 6.97
C SER A 354 -19.92 -13.84 5.85
N THR A 355 -19.55 -14.10 4.60
CA THR A 355 -20.18 -13.48 3.41
C THR A 355 -20.68 -14.49 2.38
N GLY A 356 -20.80 -15.76 2.79
CA GLY A 356 -21.03 -16.87 1.87
C GLY A 356 -19.89 -16.98 0.86
N ASP A 357 -20.20 -17.21 -0.41
CA ASP A 357 -19.21 -17.37 -1.48
C ASP A 357 -18.79 -16.05 -2.15
N ALA A 358 -19.37 -14.92 -1.75
CA ALA A 358 -18.90 -13.61 -2.19
C ALA A 358 -17.68 -13.19 -1.37
N MET A 359 -16.76 -12.42 -1.98
CA MET A 359 -15.70 -11.73 -1.25
C MET A 359 -16.32 -10.77 -0.20
N GLY A 360 -17.45 -10.12 -0.57
CA GLY A 360 -18.44 -9.65 0.39
C GLY A 360 -18.33 -8.19 0.83
N MET A 361 -17.44 -7.39 0.25
CA MET A 361 -17.22 -6.00 0.65
C MET A 361 -18.47 -5.11 0.68
N ASN A 362 -19.32 -5.20 -0.35
CA ASN A 362 -20.58 -4.44 -0.40
C ASN A 362 -21.59 -4.94 0.66
N MET A 363 -21.60 -6.25 0.88
CA MET A 363 -22.49 -6.90 1.85
C MET A 363 -22.15 -6.48 3.28
N VAL A 364 -20.86 -6.49 3.64
CA VAL A 364 -20.40 -6.07 4.97
C VAL A 364 -20.64 -4.58 5.19
N SER A 365 -20.37 -3.72 4.18
CA SER A 365 -20.64 -2.28 4.30
C SER A 365 -22.12 -1.98 4.60
N LYS A 366 -23.05 -2.68 3.95
CA LYS A 366 -24.49 -2.53 4.21
C LYS A 366 -24.87 -2.97 5.62
N GLY A 367 -24.33 -4.10 6.10
CA GLY A 367 -24.56 -4.57 7.46
C GLY A 367 -24.05 -3.59 8.51
N VAL A 368 -22.87 -3.00 8.29
CA VAL A 368 -22.33 -1.95 9.17
C VAL A 368 -23.22 -0.71 9.17
N GLN A 369 -23.69 -0.26 8.00
CA GLN A 369 -24.58 0.89 7.92
C GLN A 369 -25.84 0.71 8.76
N ASN A 370 -26.50 -0.45 8.68
CA ASN A 370 -27.66 -0.76 9.53
C ASN A 370 -27.35 -0.64 11.03
N VAL A 371 -26.16 -1.10 11.45
CA VAL A 371 -25.74 -1.01 12.86
C VAL A 371 -25.47 0.43 13.25
N LEU A 372 -24.83 1.24 12.41
CA LEU A 372 -24.60 2.66 12.69
C LEU A 372 -25.92 3.44 12.80
N GLU A 373 -26.89 3.14 11.94
CA GLU A 373 -28.24 3.72 12.01
C GLU A 373 -28.93 3.36 13.34
N TYR A 374 -28.90 2.07 13.72
CA TYR A 374 -29.42 1.60 15.01
C TYR A 374 -28.76 2.29 16.22
N LEU A 375 -27.43 2.45 16.19
CA LEU A 375 -26.69 3.09 17.29
C LEU A 375 -27.05 4.57 17.48
N THR A 376 -27.66 5.22 16.48
CA THR A 376 -28.04 6.64 16.56
C THR A 376 -29.11 6.89 17.62
N ASP A 377 -29.90 5.88 18.00
CA ASP A 377 -30.93 6.00 19.04
C ASP A 377 -30.32 6.22 20.44
N ASP A 378 -29.28 5.46 20.79
CA ASP A 378 -28.59 5.56 22.10
C ASP A 378 -27.37 6.51 22.07
N PHE A 379 -26.83 6.76 20.88
CA PHE A 379 -25.69 7.64 20.63
C PHE A 379 -26.05 8.72 19.58
N PRO A 380 -27.04 9.59 19.84
CA PRO A 380 -27.46 10.62 18.88
C PRO A 380 -26.39 11.69 18.64
N ASP A 381 -25.39 11.76 19.52
CA ASP A 381 -24.22 12.64 19.42
C ASP A 381 -23.05 12.02 18.63
N MET A 382 -23.22 10.82 18.08
CA MET A 382 -22.22 10.13 17.25
C MET A 382 -22.12 10.75 15.86
N ASP A 383 -20.95 11.29 15.53
CA ASP A 383 -20.63 11.80 14.20
C ASP A 383 -19.96 10.70 13.36
N VAL A 384 -20.66 10.17 12.35
CA VAL A 384 -20.12 9.14 11.44
C VAL A 384 -19.24 9.80 10.39
N ILE A 385 -17.93 9.81 10.65
CA ILE A 385 -16.94 10.42 9.76
C ILE A 385 -16.79 9.65 8.44
N GLY A 386 -16.92 8.32 8.51
CA GLY A 386 -16.90 7.51 7.30
C GLY A 386 -17.08 6.02 7.57
N ILE A 387 -17.70 5.32 6.61
CA ILE A 387 -17.94 3.88 6.68
C ILE A 387 -16.65 3.05 6.66
N SER A 388 -15.55 3.63 6.18
CA SER A 388 -14.22 3.03 6.11
C SER A 388 -13.17 3.97 6.67
N GLY A 389 -12.87 3.83 7.96
CA GLY A 389 -11.81 4.53 8.68
C GLY A 389 -10.43 3.91 8.56
N ASN A 390 -10.16 3.19 7.45
CA ASN A 390 -8.91 2.46 7.19
C ASN A 390 -8.50 1.38 8.19
N PHE A 391 -9.31 1.06 9.21
CA PHE A 391 -9.05 -0.02 10.18
C PHE A 391 -9.60 -1.40 9.73
N CYS A 392 -10.05 -1.51 8.47
CA CYS A 392 -10.57 -2.77 7.92
C CYS A 392 -9.47 -3.86 7.86
N SER A 393 -8.31 -3.67 7.21
CA SER A 393 -7.88 -2.59 6.29
C SER A 393 -7.93 -3.10 4.84
N ASP A 394 -8.38 -2.29 3.90
CA ASP A 394 -8.63 -2.75 2.52
C ASP A 394 -7.71 -2.09 1.52
N LYS A 395 -6.96 -2.87 0.72
CA LYS A 395 -6.02 -2.41 -0.31
C LYS A 395 -4.88 -1.54 0.22
N LYS A 396 -4.51 -1.73 1.50
CA LYS A 396 -3.38 -1.09 2.18
C LYS A 396 -2.67 -2.10 3.09
N PRO A 397 -1.32 -2.11 3.11
CA PRO A 397 -0.57 -2.97 4.02
C PRO A 397 -0.87 -2.57 5.47
N ALA A 398 -1.38 -3.51 6.27
CA ALA A 398 -1.78 -3.22 7.65
C ALA A 398 -1.56 -4.41 8.59
N ALA A 399 -1.00 -4.13 9.76
CA ALA A 399 -0.67 -5.15 10.76
C ALA A 399 -1.92 -5.82 11.34
N VAL A 400 -3.04 -5.09 11.38
CA VAL A 400 -4.32 -5.66 11.83
C VAL A 400 -4.75 -6.82 10.95
N ASN A 401 -4.48 -6.80 9.64
CA ASN A 401 -4.83 -7.92 8.75
C ASN A 401 -3.88 -9.11 8.95
N TRP A 402 -2.59 -8.83 9.20
CA TRP A 402 -1.60 -9.87 9.50
C TRP A 402 -1.91 -10.60 10.81
N ILE A 403 -2.25 -9.85 11.86
CA ILE A 403 -2.44 -10.37 13.22
C ILE A 403 -3.83 -10.99 13.40
N GLU A 404 -4.88 -10.28 12.95
CA GLU A 404 -6.27 -10.67 13.22
C GLU A 404 -6.91 -11.43 12.05
N GLY A 405 -6.25 -11.50 10.91
CA GLY A 405 -6.80 -12.01 9.65
C GLY A 405 -7.81 -11.07 8.99
N ARG A 406 -8.12 -11.36 7.71
CA ARG A 406 -9.17 -10.71 6.90
C ARG A 406 -9.52 -11.57 5.69
N GLY A 407 -10.81 -11.81 5.41
CA GLY A 407 -11.17 -12.79 4.39
C GLY A 407 -10.90 -14.20 4.91
N LYS A 408 -10.12 -15.01 4.18
CA LYS A 408 -9.75 -16.37 4.58
C LYS A 408 -8.33 -16.42 5.11
N SER A 409 -8.15 -16.94 6.31
CA SER A 409 -6.84 -17.32 6.86
C SER A 409 -6.58 -18.78 6.54
N VAL A 410 -5.51 -19.08 5.81
CA VAL A 410 -5.20 -20.44 5.33
C VAL A 410 -3.77 -20.81 5.72
N VAL A 411 -3.59 -22.05 6.17
CA VAL A 411 -2.28 -22.71 6.21
C VAL A 411 -2.27 -23.85 5.19
N CYS A 412 -1.17 -24.00 4.47
CA CYS A 412 -0.96 -25.08 3.52
C CYS A 412 0.45 -25.64 3.69
N GLU A 413 0.59 -26.96 3.68
CA GLU A 413 1.87 -27.64 3.90
C GLU A 413 2.08 -28.83 2.98
N ALA A 414 3.35 -29.23 2.82
CA ALA A 414 3.74 -30.43 2.11
C ALA A 414 5.07 -30.98 2.65
N VAL A 415 5.27 -32.28 2.50
CA VAL A 415 6.59 -32.92 2.67
C VAL A 415 7.16 -33.24 1.29
N ILE A 416 8.36 -32.75 1.00
CA ILE A 416 9.06 -33.02 -0.26
C ILE A 416 10.22 -33.97 0.00
N ARG A 417 10.19 -35.11 -0.67
CA ARG A 417 11.22 -36.15 -0.51
C ARG A 417 12.57 -35.64 -1.01
N GLY A 418 13.66 -35.93 -0.30
CA GLY A 418 15.01 -35.45 -0.63
C GLY A 418 15.46 -35.77 -2.04
N GLU A 419 15.09 -36.95 -2.57
CA GLU A 419 15.40 -37.30 -3.95
C GLU A 419 14.68 -36.40 -4.97
N ILE A 420 13.50 -35.88 -4.65
CA ILE A 420 12.73 -34.97 -5.49
C ILE A 420 13.29 -33.56 -5.40
N VAL A 421 13.74 -33.13 -4.21
CA VAL A 421 14.49 -31.88 -4.04
C VAL A 421 15.73 -31.87 -4.95
N ASN A 422 16.49 -32.96 -4.97
CA ASN A 422 17.65 -33.07 -5.85
C ASN A 422 17.28 -33.21 -7.34
N LYS A 423 16.38 -34.14 -7.69
CA LYS A 423 16.08 -34.47 -9.10
C LYS A 423 15.21 -33.43 -9.79
N VAL A 424 14.21 -32.87 -9.12
CA VAL A 424 13.24 -31.92 -9.71
C VAL A 424 13.64 -30.48 -9.39
N LEU A 425 13.93 -30.21 -8.12
CA LEU A 425 14.22 -28.85 -7.64
C LEU A 425 15.70 -28.44 -7.80
N LYS A 426 16.57 -29.41 -8.13
CA LYS A 426 17.99 -29.18 -8.48
C LYS A 426 18.76 -28.45 -7.37
N THR A 427 18.43 -28.75 -6.13
CA THR A 427 19.05 -28.18 -4.92
C THR A 427 19.11 -29.24 -3.80
N SER A 428 19.52 -28.86 -2.59
CA SER A 428 19.51 -29.71 -1.40
C SER A 428 18.56 -29.18 -0.32
N VAL A 429 18.16 -30.05 0.61
CA VAL A 429 17.31 -29.67 1.76
C VAL A 429 18.00 -28.62 2.62
N ALA A 430 19.28 -28.81 2.96
CA ALA A 430 20.04 -27.89 3.78
C ALA A 430 20.10 -26.47 3.19
N ALA A 431 20.33 -26.36 1.87
CA ALA A 431 20.38 -25.07 1.18
C ALA A 431 19.02 -24.35 1.18
N LEU A 432 17.92 -25.09 1.07
CA LEU A 432 16.57 -24.51 1.14
C LEU A 432 16.25 -23.96 2.53
N VAL A 433 16.54 -24.74 3.57
CA VAL A 433 16.31 -24.33 4.96
C VAL A 433 17.14 -23.10 5.30
N GLU A 434 18.43 -23.11 4.98
CA GLU A 434 19.33 -21.97 5.20
C GLU A 434 18.85 -20.72 4.44
N LEU A 435 18.53 -20.87 3.15
CA LEU A 435 18.05 -19.75 2.35
C LEU A 435 16.71 -19.20 2.88
N ASN A 436 15.78 -20.05 3.31
CA ASN A 436 14.51 -19.58 3.87
C ASN A 436 14.73 -18.76 5.14
N MET A 437 15.57 -19.25 6.04
CA MET A 437 15.95 -18.53 7.26
C MET A 437 16.61 -17.19 6.94
N LEU A 438 17.59 -17.16 6.04
CA LEU A 438 18.33 -15.94 5.73
C LEU A 438 17.55 -14.93 4.89
N LYS A 439 16.75 -15.41 3.91
CA LYS A 439 16.00 -14.56 2.98
C LYS A 439 14.62 -14.18 3.52
N ASN A 440 13.75 -15.19 3.69
CA ASN A 440 12.33 -14.97 3.97
C ASN A 440 12.11 -14.51 5.40
N LEU A 441 12.94 -14.93 6.36
CA LEU A 441 12.84 -14.50 7.75
C LEU A 441 13.78 -13.33 8.05
N ALA A 442 15.10 -13.57 8.12
CA ALA A 442 16.06 -12.56 8.54
C ALA A 442 16.12 -11.36 7.58
N GLY A 443 16.16 -11.59 6.26
CA GLY A 443 16.15 -10.53 5.26
C GLY A 443 14.89 -9.66 5.32
N SER A 444 13.72 -10.29 5.43
CA SER A 444 12.44 -9.57 5.61
C SER A 444 12.37 -8.79 6.92
N ALA A 445 12.93 -9.32 8.00
CA ALA A 445 13.02 -8.63 9.29
C ALA A 445 13.94 -7.39 9.20
N VAL A 446 15.12 -7.51 8.56
CA VAL A 446 16.03 -6.39 8.29
C VAL A 446 15.35 -5.32 7.43
N ALA A 447 14.50 -5.73 6.47
CA ALA A 447 13.75 -4.82 5.62
C ALA A 447 12.55 -4.15 6.33
N GLY A 448 12.20 -4.54 7.57
CA GLY A 448 10.99 -4.05 8.24
C GLY A 448 9.70 -4.49 7.55
N SER A 449 9.71 -5.65 6.89
CA SER A 449 8.58 -6.18 6.11
C SER A 449 7.37 -6.47 7.00
N LEU A 450 6.18 -6.07 6.55
CA LEU A 450 4.92 -6.34 7.22
C LEU A 450 4.14 -7.44 6.50
N GLY A 451 4.20 -8.67 7.05
CA GLY A 451 3.52 -9.84 6.47
C GLY A 451 4.17 -10.39 5.20
N GLY A 452 5.28 -9.81 4.73
CA GLY A 452 6.02 -10.28 3.56
C GLY A 452 7.20 -11.17 3.93
N PHE A 453 6.96 -12.28 4.63
CA PHE A 453 7.98 -13.27 5.03
C PHE A 453 8.03 -14.44 4.04
N ASN A 454 8.08 -14.13 2.75
CA ASN A 454 7.96 -15.07 1.63
C ASN A 454 8.84 -14.65 0.45
N ALA A 455 8.90 -15.48 -0.60
CA ALA A 455 9.68 -15.18 -1.79
C ALA A 455 8.90 -14.37 -2.83
N HIS A 456 7.74 -14.85 -3.25
CA HIS A 456 6.93 -14.24 -4.31
C HIS A 456 5.45 -14.63 -4.25
N ALA A 457 4.87 -14.77 -3.06
CA ALA A 457 3.44 -15.07 -2.92
C ALA A 457 2.55 -14.14 -3.75
N SER A 458 2.94 -12.86 -3.82
CA SER A 458 2.28 -11.81 -4.62
C SER A 458 2.17 -12.12 -6.11
N ASN A 459 3.18 -12.77 -6.71
CA ASN A 459 3.16 -13.15 -8.12
C ASN A 459 2.05 -14.18 -8.39
N ILE A 460 1.95 -15.20 -7.53
CA ILE A 460 0.98 -16.28 -7.70
C ILE A 460 -0.43 -15.75 -7.42
N VAL A 461 -0.60 -15.02 -6.31
CA VAL A 461 -1.89 -14.42 -5.94
C VAL A 461 -2.40 -13.54 -7.07
N SER A 462 -1.58 -12.63 -7.60
CA SER A 462 -1.98 -11.76 -8.72
C SER A 462 -2.39 -12.55 -9.96
N ALA A 463 -1.61 -13.55 -10.35
CA ALA A 463 -1.88 -14.32 -11.55
C ALA A 463 -3.18 -15.13 -11.44
N VAL A 464 -3.43 -15.76 -10.29
CA VAL A 464 -4.68 -16.48 -10.03
C VAL A 464 -5.85 -15.49 -9.91
N PHE A 465 -5.67 -14.35 -9.26
CA PHE A 465 -6.72 -13.34 -9.06
C PHE A 465 -7.23 -12.78 -10.38
N ILE A 466 -6.33 -12.38 -11.28
CA ILE A 466 -6.68 -11.87 -12.60
C ILE A 466 -7.39 -12.95 -13.42
N ALA A 467 -6.87 -14.18 -13.40
CA ALA A 467 -7.46 -15.30 -14.13
C ALA A 467 -8.88 -15.64 -13.64
N THR A 468 -9.14 -15.50 -12.34
CA THR A 468 -10.39 -15.94 -11.71
C THR A 468 -11.35 -14.79 -11.35
N GLY A 469 -11.07 -13.56 -11.81
CA GLY A 469 -11.96 -12.41 -11.65
C GLY A 469 -12.08 -11.87 -10.24
N GLN A 470 -11.02 -12.04 -9.44
CA GLN A 470 -10.88 -11.41 -8.13
C GLN A 470 -10.45 -9.95 -8.30
N ASP A 471 -10.39 -9.20 -7.20
CA ASP A 471 -9.91 -7.82 -7.19
C ASP A 471 -8.38 -7.78 -7.08
N PRO A 472 -7.63 -7.42 -8.15
CA PRO A 472 -6.17 -7.46 -8.12
C PRO A 472 -5.54 -6.48 -7.12
N ALA A 473 -6.26 -5.43 -6.72
CA ALA A 473 -5.76 -4.48 -5.73
C ALA A 473 -5.71 -5.10 -4.31
N GLN A 474 -6.50 -6.14 -4.05
CA GLN A 474 -6.47 -6.88 -2.78
C GLN A 474 -5.29 -7.84 -2.67
N ASN A 475 -4.45 -7.94 -3.70
CA ASN A 475 -3.15 -8.60 -3.62
C ASN A 475 -2.26 -8.01 -2.52
N VAL A 476 -2.43 -6.72 -2.18
CA VAL A 476 -1.69 -6.04 -1.10
C VAL A 476 -1.85 -6.78 0.24
N GLU A 477 -3.07 -7.23 0.56
CA GLU A 477 -3.32 -8.02 1.76
C GLU A 477 -3.20 -9.52 1.50
N SER A 478 -3.78 -9.98 0.39
CA SER A 478 -3.93 -11.42 0.08
C SER A 478 -2.59 -12.11 -0.16
N SER A 479 -1.51 -11.36 -0.41
CA SER A 479 -0.15 -11.90 -0.52
C SER A 479 0.66 -11.85 0.76
N GLN A 480 0.08 -11.37 1.87
CA GLN A 480 0.70 -11.54 3.18
C GLN A 480 0.85 -13.03 3.46
N CYS A 481 2.10 -13.46 3.64
CA CYS A 481 2.47 -14.86 3.70
C CYS A 481 3.77 -15.01 4.50
N ILE A 482 3.80 -16.00 5.39
CA ILE A 482 5.04 -16.52 5.97
C ILE A 482 5.31 -17.93 5.43
N THR A 483 6.50 -18.11 4.87
CA THR A 483 6.99 -19.40 4.36
C THR A 483 7.95 -20.01 5.37
N MET A 484 7.64 -21.21 5.85
CA MET A 484 8.49 -21.97 6.76
C MET A 484 9.03 -23.22 6.06
N MET A 485 10.28 -23.56 6.34
CA MET A 485 10.97 -24.71 5.78
C MET A 485 11.80 -25.37 6.87
N GLU A 486 11.57 -26.65 7.09
CA GLU A 486 12.23 -27.44 8.12
C GLU A 486 12.77 -28.75 7.56
N ALA A 487 13.99 -29.09 7.96
CA ALA A 487 14.57 -30.38 7.64
C ALA A 487 13.95 -31.44 8.56
N ILE A 488 13.44 -32.52 7.97
CA ILE A 488 12.80 -33.63 8.70
C ILE A 488 13.45 -34.96 8.30
N ASN A 489 13.11 -36.05 9.01
CA ASN A 489 13.65 -37.39 8.76
C ASN A 489 15.19 -37.40 8.72
N ASP A 490 15.83 -36.86 9.76
CA ASP A 490 17.29 -36.68 9.85
C ASP A 490 17.90 -35.82 8.72
N GLY A 491 17.11 -34.85 8.23
CA GLY A 491 17.50 -33.94 7.15
C GLY A 491 17.45 -34.54 5.75
N LYS A 492 16.82 -35.70 5.60
CA LYS A 492 16.61 -36.33 4.28
C LYS A 492 15.52 -35.63 3.49
N ASP A 493 14.45 -35.22 4.15
CA ASP A 493 13.29 -34.60 3.51
C ASP A 493 13.07 -33.19 4.06
N ILE A 494 12.22 -32.43 3.37
CA ILE A 494 11.87 -31.07 3.79
C ILE A 494 10.37 -30.98 4.01
N HIS A 495 9.98 -30.48 5.18
CA HIS A 495 8.66 -29.94 5.41
C HIS A 495 8.66 -28.47 4.97
N ILE A 496 7.64 -28.09 4.20
CA ILE A 496 7.43 -26.71 3.77
C ILE A 496 5.98 -26.33 4.07
N SER A 497 5.78 -25.12 4.57
CA SER A 497 4.44 -24.55 4.77
C SER A 497 4.38 -23.08 4.38
N VAL A 498 3.18 -22.65 4.02
CA VAL A 498 2.81 -21.25 3.87
C VAL A 498 1.60 -20.95 4.75
N THR A 499 1.65 -19.82 5.46
CA THR A 499 0.51 -19.31 6.23
C THR A 499 0.14 -17.94 5.71
N MET A 500 -1.09 -17.83 5.21
CA MET A 500 -1.64 -16.66 4.56
C MET A 500 -2.88 -16.20 5.34
N PRO A 501 -2.76 -15.22 6.25
CA PRO A 501 -3.83 -14.88 7.18
C PRO A 501 -4.97 -14.07 6.55
N SER A 502 -4.78 -13.54 5.35
CA SER A 502 -5.62 -12.47 4.82
C SER A 502 -6.02 -12.63 3.33
N ILE A 503 -6.33 -13.85 2.87
CA ILE A 503 -6.72 -14.10 1.47
C ILE A 503 -8.16 -13.62 1.20
N GLU A 504 -8.32 -12.64 0.33
CA GLU A 504 -9.60 -12.02 -0.01
C GLU A 504 -10.11 -12.52 -1.36
N VAL A 505 -10.91 -13.57 -1.33
CA VAL A 505 -11.46 -14.19 -2.54
C VAL A 505 -12.96 -14.44 -2.44
N GLY A 506 -13.59 -14.47 -3.61
CA GLY A 506 -14.98 -14.86 -3.81
C GLY A 506 -15.16 -15.60 -5.13
N THR A 507 -16.24 -16.35 -5.24
CA THR A 507 -16.64 -17.08 -6.46
C THR A 507 -17.98 -16.59 -7.01
N VAL A 508 -18.51 -15.52 -6.42
CA VAL A 508 -19.73 -14.79 -6.83
C VAL A 508 -19.49 -13.28 -6.73
N GLY A 509 -19.97 -12.55 -7.73
CA GLY A 509 -19.94 -11.08 -7.80
C GLY A 509 -18.62 -10.53 -8.34
N GLY A 510 -18.61 -9.23 -8.65
CA GLY A 510 -17.46 -8.56 -9.27
C GLY A 510 -17.06 -9.22 -10.60
N GLY A 511 -15.76 -9.33 -10.87
CA GLY A 511 -15.23 -9.90 -12.11
C GLY A 511 -15.49 -11.40 -12.30
N THR A 512 -15.92 -12.13 -11.27
CA THR A 512 -16.13 -13.60 -11.32
C THR A 512 -17.23 -14.04 -12.30
N GLN A 513 -18.11 -13.12 -12.67
CA GLN A 513 -19.21 -13.36 -13.61
C GLN A 513 -18.78 -13.23 -15.08
N LEU A 514 -17.67 -12.54 -15.37
CA LEU A 514 -17.18 -12.35 -16.73
C LEU A 514 -16.80 -13.70 -17.34
N ALA A 515 -17.13 -13.91 -18.62
CA ALA A 515 -17.09 -15.22 -19.25
C ALA A 515 -15.74 -15.96 -19.07
N SER A 516 -14.63 -15.27 -19.34
CA SER A 516 -13.27 -15.83 -19.23
C SER A 516 -12.89 -16.20 -17.79
N GLN A 517 -13.18 -15.32 -16.84
CA GLN A 517 -12.92 -15.52 -15.42
C GLN A 517 -13.79 -16.64 -14.85
N SER A 518 -15.04 -16.69 -15.29
CA SER A 518 -16.00 -17.73 -14.94
C SER A 518 -15.56 -19.10 -15.44
N ALA A 519 -14.97 -19.18 -16.65
CA ALA A 519 -14.39 -20.41 -17.17
C ALA A 519 -13.19 -20.89 -16.33
N CYS A 520 -12.34 -19.98 -15.87
CA CYS A 520 -11.22 -20.30 -14.97
C CYS A 520 -11.69 -20.81 -13.60
N LEU A 521 -12.74 -20.20 -13.01
CA LEU A 521 -13.36 -20.70 -11.79
C LEU A 521 -14.02 -22.08 -11.99
N ASN A 522 -14.59 -22.32 -13.16
CA ASN A 522 -15.19 -23.60 -13.52
C ASN A 522 -14.13 -24.70 -13.66
N LEU A 523 -12.97 -24.38 -14.25
CA LEU A 523 -11.82 -25.29 -14.33
C LEU A 523 -11.36 -25.76 -12.94
N LEU A 524 -11.42 -24.86 -11.95
CA LEU A 524 -11.11 -25.17 -10.56
C LEU A 524 -12.25 -25.87 -9.80
N GLY A 525 -13.43 -26.02 -10.41
CA GLY A 525 -14.60 -26.62 -9.77
C GLY A 525 -15.25 -25.77 -8.68
N VAL A 526 -14.99 -24.45 -8.65
CA VAL A 526 -15.46 -23.54 -7.58
C VAL A 526 -16.33 -22.38 -8.09
N LYS A 527 -16.74 -22.40 -9.37
CA LYS A 527 -17.61 -21.34 -9.93
C LYS A 527 -18.93 -21.21 -9.18
N GLY A 528 -19.29 -19.97 -8.84
CA GLY A 528 -20.60 -19.62 -8.28
C GLY A 528 -20.73 -19.92 -6.79
N ALA A 529 -21.96 -19.76 -6.29
CA ALA A 529 -22.30 -20.11 -4.91
C ALA A 529 -22.32 -21.63 -4.73
N SER A 530 -21.82 -22.11 -3.60
CA SER A 530 -21.91 -23.53 -3.28
C SER A 530 -23.37 -23.92 -3.02
N LYS A 531 -23.79 -25.04 -3.62
CA LYS A 531 -25.11 -25.64 -3.39
C LYS A 531 -25.18 -26.42 -2.08
N GLU A 532 -24.04 -26.86 -1.56
CA GLU A 532 -23.97 -27.69 -0.35
C GLU A 532 -23.91 -26.83 0.91
N SER A 533 -23.01 -25.85 0.95
CA SER A 533 -22.82 -24.99 2.11
C SER A 533 -22.28 -23.62 1.71
N PRO A 534 -22.95 -22.52 2.11
CA PRO A 534 -22.47 -21.17 1.81
C PRO A 534 -20.99 -20.95 2.19
N GLY A 535 -20.24 -20.41 1.24
CA GLY A 535 -18.82 -20.08 1.40
C GLY A 535 -17.87 -21.24 1.11
N MET A 536 -18.35 -22.47 0.86
CA MET A 536 -17.48 -23.61 0.60
C MET A 536 -16.63 -23.42 -0.67
N ASN A 537 -17.19 -22.84 -1.73
CA ASN A 537 -16.45 -22.61 -2.97
C ASN A 537 -15.38 -21.53 -2.77
N SER A 538 -15.72 -20.44 -2.07
CA SER A 538 -14.75 -19.39 -1.77
C SER A 538 -13.62 -19.86 -0.83
N ARG A 539 -13.93 -20.72 0.14
CA ARG A 539 -12.93 -21.35 1.02
C ARG A 539 -12.01 -22.29 0.22
N ARG A 540 -12.56 -23.08 -0.69
CA ARG A 540 -11.78 -23.96 -1.59
C ARG A 540 -10.90 -23.16 -2.55
N LEU A 541 -11.40 -22.05 -3.10
CA LEU A 541 -10.57 -21.15 -3.89
C LEU A 541 -9.39 -20.60 -3.07
N ALA A 542 -9.62 -20.22 -1.81
CA ALA A 542 -8.56 -19.74 -0.92
C ALA A 542 -7.49 -20.82 -0.65
N THR A 543 -7.88 -22.08 -0.46
CA THR A 543 -6.92 -23.18 -0.29
C THR A 543 -6.15 -23.48 -1.57
N ILE A 544 -6.79 -23.42 -2.74
CA ILE A 544 -6.12 -23.55 -4.04
C ILE A 544 -5.08 -22.43 -4.23
N VAL A 545 -5.43 -21.18 -3.88
CA VAL A 545 -4.48 -20.05 -3.93
C VAL A 545 -3.28 -20.32 -3.01
N ALA A 546 -3.51 -20.74 -1.77
CA ALA A 546 -2.42 -21.06 -0.83
C ALA A 546 -1.56 -22.23 -1.32
N GLY A 547 -2.15 -23.29 -1.87
CA GLY A 547 -1.41 -24.42 -2.45
C GLY A 547 -0.60 -24.04 -3.68
N ALA A 548 -1.12 -23.15 -4.53
CA ALA A 548 -0.37 -22.60 -5.66
C ALA A 548 0.79 -21.70 -5.19
N VAL A 549 0.59 -20.92 -4.13
CA VAL A 549 1.65 -20.12 -3.50
C VAL A 549 2.73 -21.05 -2.95
N LEU A 550 2.37 -22.10 -2.21
CA LEU A 550 3.30 -23.12 -1.70
C LEU A 550 4.17 -23.73 -2.82
N ALA A 551 3.53 -24.09 -3.95
CA ALA A 551 4.23 -24.59 -5.14
C ALA A 551 5.20 -23.55 -5.72
N GLY A 552 4.74 -22.31 -5.86
CA GLY A 552 5.55 -21.19 -6.33
C GLY A 552 6.77 -20.95 -5.42
N GLU A 553 6.56 -20.86 -4.11
CA GLU A 553 7.60 -20.65 -3.10
C GLU A 553 8.67 -21.74 -3.18
N LEU A 554 8.25 -23.01 -3.19
CA LEU A 554 9.15 -24.16 -3.29
C LEU A 554 10.05 -24.06 -4.53
N SER A 555 9.47 -23.74 -5.69
CA SER A 555 10.21 -23.69 -6.95
C SER A 555 11.17 -22.50 -7.03
N LEU A 556 10.72 -21.30 -6.63
CA LEU A 556 11.56 -20.10 -6.68
C LEU A 556 12.71 -20.18 -5.67
N MET A 557 12.44 -20.59 -4.43
CA MET A 557 13.47 -20.76 -3.42
C MET A 557 14.52 -21.79 -3.87
N SER A 558 14.09 -22.85 -4.54
CA SER A 558 15.01 -23.84 -5.12
C SER A 558 15.86 -23.26 -6.26
N ALA A 559 15.28 -22.44 -7.13
CA ALA A 559 16.02 -21.78 -8.20
C ALA A 559 17.05 -20.77 -7.67
N ILE A 560 16.73 -20.06 -6.59
CA ILE A 560 17.67 -19.14 -5.92
C ILE A 560 18.79 -19.93 -5.25
N ALA A 561 18.46 -20.96 -4.46
CA ALA A 561 19.45 -21.80 -3.78
C ALA A 561 20.43 -22.47 -4.75
N ALA A 562 19.98 -22.81 -5.96
CA ALA A 562 20.81 -23.40 -7.01
C ALA A 562 21.54 -22.35 -7.91
N GLY A 563 21.34 -21.05 -7.68
CA GLY A 563 21.93 -19.98 -8.52
C GLY A 563 21.37 -19.92 -9.95
N GLN A 564 20.16 -20.45 -10.19
CA GLN A 564 19.57 -20.63 -11.53
C GLN A 564 18.59 -19.53 -11.95
N LEU A 565 18.29 -18.58 -11.07
CA LEU A 565 17.27 -17.54 -11.30
C LEU A 565 17.54 -16.74 -12.58
N VAL A 566 18.72 -16.12 -12.69
CA VAL A 566 19.09 -15.25 -13.83
C VAL A 566 19.03 -16.01 -15.16
N ARG A 567 19.59 -17.22 -15.21
CA ARG A 567 19.61 -18.04 -16.42
C ARG A 567 18.19 -18.41 -16.89
N SER A 568 17.28 -18.65 -15.96
CA SER A 568 15.89 -18.98 -16.26
C SER A 568 15.14 -17.76 -16.81
N HIS A 569 15.25 -16.60 -16.15
CA HIS A 569 14.66 -15.35 -16.64
C HIS A 569 15.19 -14.95 -18.02
N MET A 570 16.49 -15.08 -18.28
CA MET A 570 17.06 -14.78 -19.59
C MET A 570 16.54 -15.69 -20.71
N LYS A 571 16.13 -16.92 -20.41
CA LYS A 571 15.63 -17.87 -21.40
C LYS A 571 14.16 -17.65 -21.76
N TYR A 572 13.31 -17.31 -20.79
CA TYR A 572 11.86 -17.25 -20.99
C TYR A 572 11.24 -15.86 -20.84
N ASN A 573 11.94 -14.91 -20.22
CA ASN A 573 11.44 -13.55 -19.97
C ASN A 573 12.14 -12.50 -20.86
N ARG A 574 13.09 -12.90 -21.70
CA ARG A 574 13.61 -12.11 -22.81
C ARG A 574 13.49 -12.94 -24.08
N SER A 575 12.74 -12.45 -25.06
CA SER A 575 12.66 -13.12 -26.34
C SER A 575 14.01 -12.97 -27.07
N SER A 576 14.51 -14.03 -27.71
CA SER A 576 15.63 -13.91 -28.64
C SER A 576 15.30 -13.02 -29.86
N ARG A 577 14.02 -12.68 -30.07
CA ARG A 577 13.55 -11.75 -31.11
C ARG A 577 13.98 -10.31 -30.86
N ASP A 578 14.02 -9.86 -29.60
CA ASP A 578 14.43 -8.49 -29.26
C ASP A 578 15.93 -8.24 -29.51
N ILE A 579 16.74 -9.30 -29.52
CA ILE A 579 18.18 -9.22 -29.78
C ILE A 579 18.47 -9.15 -31.29
N SER A 580 17.70 -9.89 -32.12
CA SER A 580 17.87 -9.88 -33.58
C SER A 580 17.41 -8.56 -34.25
N GLY A 581 16.50 -7.81 -33.63
CA GLY A 581 16.03 -6.53 -34.17
C GLY A 581 17.04 -5.39 -34.02
N ALA A 582 17.88 -5.42 -32.99
CA ALA A 582 18.82 -4.34 -32.67
C ALA A 582 20.16 -4.43 -33.42
N THR A 583 20.43 -5.51 -34.15
CA THR A 583 21.73 -5.70 -34.84
C THR A 583 21.69 -5.34 -36.33
N THR A 584 20.54 -4.93 -36.87
CA THR A 584 20.37 -4.76 -38.34
C THR A 584 20.38 -3.30 -38.81
N THR A 585 20.63 -2.32 -37.93
CA THR A 585 20.54 -0.88 -38.28
C THR A 585 21.88 -0.13 -38.31
N THR A 586 23.01 -0.85 -38.31
CA THR A 586 24.34 -0.21 -38.41
C THR A 586 25.21 -0.90 -39.46
N THR A 587 24.77 -0.91 -40.72
CA THR A 587 25.67 -0.99 -41.89
C THR A 587 24.86 -0.78 -43.17
N THR A 588 24.76 0.49 -43.59
CA THR A 588 24.89 0.96 -44.99
C THR A 588 25.06 2.46 -44.95
#